data_AF-B0Y3J8-F1
#
_entry.id   AF-B0Y3J8-F1
#
_cell.length_a   1.000
_cell.length_b   1.000
_cell.length_c   1.000
_cell.angle_alpha   90.00
_cell.angle_beta   90.00
_cell.angle_gamma   90.00
#
_symmetry.space_group_name_H-M   'P 1'
#
loop_
_entity.id
_entity.type
_entity.pdbx_description
1 polymer ?
#
loop_
_entity_poly.entity_id
_entity_poly.type
_entity_poly.pdbx_seq_one_letter_code
_entity_poly.pdbx_strand_id
1 'polypeptide(L)'
;MTSTAGKPDISLPTNLQNMYHMFRTVDEGQAELWRSDTVRLANSIVPLNEEVNWDGHTTILGSAQLVLGERSKQARRSAVERLVSNILDGPMRLMLRKLSSPKEVDQRSKIMVDVYCRMAELATRCWAERQRWDIRGLDKVDRFHWVSETLDLHFLQMATKDDPKFDGKAVLVVVQPLLYLCGGLDLQFNYDRMIAKGLAIVEDPDST
;
A
#
# COMPACT_ATOMS: atom_id res chain seq x y z
N MET A 1 -19.80 0.15 32.22
CA MET A 1 -19.13 0.26 30.92
C MET A 1 -18.86 -1.14 30.42
N THR A 2 -19.81 -1.72 29.70
CA THR A 2 -19.67 -3.06 29.09
C THR A 2 -19.01 -2.90 27.73
N SER A 3 -17.76 -3.34 27.63
CA SER A 3 -17.07 -3.53 26.36
C SER A 3 -17.83 -4.59 25.57
N THR A 4 -18.60 -4.16 24.58
CA THR A 4 -19.07 -5.05 23.53
C THR A 4 -17.87 -5.38 22.66
N ALA A 5 -17.19 -6.48 23.00
CA ALA A 5 -16.31 -7.17 22.06
C ALA A 5 -17.12 -7.38 20.77
N GLY A 6 -16.77 -6.64 19.71
CA GLY A 6 -17.45 -6.72 18.43
C GLY A 6 -17.42 -8.16 17.94
N LYS A 7 -18.54 -8.64 17.39
CA LYS A 7 -18.60 -9.94 16.72
C LYS A 7 -17.46 -10.02 15.70
N PRO A 8 -16.77 -11.18 15.59
CA PRO A 8 -15.71 -11.34 14.61
C PRO A 8 -16.25 -11.01 13.22
N ASP A 9 -15.52 -10.18 12.47
CA ASP A 9 -15.87 -9.84 11.10
C ASP A 9 -15.71 -11.09 10.23
N ILE A 10 -16.85 -11.70 9.91
CA ILE A 10 -16.95 -12.91 9.07
C ILE A 10 -17.05 -12.57 7.57
N SER A 11 -16.73 -11.33 7.18
CA SER A 11 -16.73 -10.95 5.77
C SER A 11 -15.74 -11.79 4.97
N LEU A 12 -16.08 -12.06 3.70
CA LEU A 12 -15.21 -12.80 2.79
C LEU A 12 -13.78 -12.21 2.70
N PRO A 13 -13.59 -10.87 2.59
CA PRO A 13 -12.24 -10.29 2.60
C PRO A 13 -11.44 -10.65 3.86
N THR A 14 -12.06 -10.55 5.04
CA THR A 14 -11.41 -10.87 6.31
C THR A 14 -11.06 -12.37 6.41
N ASN A 15 -11.95 -13.24 5.93
CA ASN A 15 -11.66 -14.69 5.88
C ASN A 15 -10.51 -15.03 4.92
N LEU A 16 -10.46 -14.40 3.73
CA LEU A 16 -9.35 -14.60 2.79
C LEU A 16 -8.02 -14.11 3.37
N GLN A 17 -8.02 -12.98 4.06
CA GLN A 17 -6.83 -12.45 4.74
C GLN A 17 -6.36 -13.39 5.86
N ASN A 18 -7.29 -13.91 6.67
CA ASN A 18 -6.96 -14.88 7.73
C ASN A 18 -6.38 -16.17 7.14
N MET A 19 -6.96 -16.67 6.05
CA MET A 19 -6.48 -17.86 5.35
C MET A 19 -5.06 -17.66 4.81
N TYR A 20 -4.80 -16.51 4.20
CA TYR A 20 -3.45 -16.13 3.78
C TYR A 20 -2.44 -16.17 4.94
N HIS A 21 -2.79 -15.57 6.08
CA HIS A 21 -1.93 -15.58 7.25
C HIS A 21 -1.65 -16.99 7.76
N MET A 22 -2.67 -17.87 7.77
CA MET A 22 -2.48 -19.28 8.13
C MET A 22 -1.53 -19.99 7.15
N PHE A 23 -1.72 -19.83 5.83
CA PHE A 23 -0.83 -20.44 4.83
C PHE A 23 0.62 -19.99 5.02
N ARG A 24 0.85 -18.70 5.32
CA ARG A 24 2.20 -18.19 5.59
C ARG A 24 2.89 -18.85 6.77
N THR A 25 2.16 -19.32 7.77
CA THR A 25 2.76 -20.05 8.90
C THR A 25 3.23 -21.46 8.53
N VAL A 26 2.69 -22.02 7.45
CA VAL A 26 3.00 -23.37 6.98
C VAL A 26 4.08 -23.34 5.89
N ASP A 27 3.88 -22.51 4.86
CA ASP A 27 4.82 -22.33 3.75
C ASP A 27 4.68 -20.89 3.21
N GLU A 28 5.69 -20.06 3.47
CA GLU A 28 5.67 -18.66 3.07
C GLU A 28 5.66 -18.49 1.54
N GLY A 29 6.39 -19.34 0.80
CA GLY A 29 6.48 -19.22 -0.65
C GLY A 29 5.18 -19.57 -1.35
N GLN A 30 4.54 -20.67 -0.95
CA GLN A 30 3.24 -21.07 -1.50
C GLN A 30 2.12 -20.11 -1.12
N ALA A 31 2.17 -19.53 0.09
CA ALA A 31 1.19 -18.53 0.49
C ALA A 31 1.25 -17.25 -0.37
N GLU A 32 2.45 -16.80 -0.74
CA GLU A 32 2.66 -15.62 -1.57
C GLU A 32 2.25 -15.86 -3.03
N LEU A 33 2.51 -17.07 -3.57
CA LEU A 33 1.93 -17.52 -4.84
C LEU A 33 0.41 -17.48 -4.82
N TRP A 34 -0.19 -18.10 -3.79
CA TRP A 34 -1.64 -18.16 -3.64
C TRP A 34 -2.25 -16.76 -3.58
N ARG A 35 -1.67 -15.85 -2.79
CA ARG A 35 -2.10 -14.44 -2.71
C ARG A 35 -2.03 -13.77 -4.08
N SER A 36 -0.85 -13.81 -4.71
CA SER A 36 -0.59 -13.20 -6.02
C SER A 36 -1.62 -13.65 -7.06
N ASP A 37 -1.79 -14.97 -7.21
CA ASP A 37 -2.67 -15.54 -8.24
C ASP A 37 -4.15 -15.25 -7.93
N THR A 38 -4.54 -15.30 -6.65
CA THR A 38 -5.89 -14.92 -6.22
C THR A 38 -6.19 -13.46 -6.55
N VAL A 39 -5.27 -12.54 -6.23
CA VAL A 39 -5.43 -11.11 -6.53
C VAL A 39 -5.47 -10.89 -8.04
N ARG A 40 -4.60 -11.54 -8.82
CA ARG A 40 -4.60 -11.45 -10.28
C ARG A 40 -5.94 -11.89 -10.84
N LEU A 41 -6.40 -13.10 -10.52
CA LEU A 41 -7.66 -13.66 -11.03
C LEU A 41 -8.88 -12.82 -10.62
N ALA A 42 -8.92 -12.34 -9.38
CA ALA A 42 -10.02 -11.50 -8.89
C ALA A 42 -10.08 -10.11 -9.55
N ASN A 43 -8.99 -9.68 -10.19
CA ASN A 43 -8.82 -8.36 -10.79
C ASN A 43 -8.53 -8.39 -12.30
N SER A 44 -8.53 -9.57 -12.91
CA SER A 44 -8.39 -9.72 -14.35
C SER A 44 -9.55 -9.04 -15.05
N ILE A 45 -9.25 -7.94 -15.72
CA ILE A 45 -10.14 -7.29 -16.68
C ILE A 45 -9.47 -7.51 -18.04
N VAL A 46 -9.84 -8.60 -18.71
CA VAL A 46 -9.46 -8.76 -20.12
C VAL A 46 -10.31 -7.77 -20.93
N PRO A 47 -9.74 -6.98 -21.85
CA PRO A 47 -10.54 -6.20 -22.77
C PRO A 47 -11.58 -7.09 -23.46
N LEU A 48 -12.83 -6.64 -23.56
CA LEU A 48 -13.81 -7.32 -24.42
C LEU A 48 -13.22 -7.45 -25.83
N ASN A 49 -13.27 -8.66 -26.38
CA ASN A 49 -12.81 -9.02 -27.73
C ASN A 49 -11.29 -9.20 -27.90
N GLU A 50 -10.53 -9.41 -26.82
CA GLU A 50 -9.15 -9.88 -26.98
C GLU A 50 -9.16 -11.36 -27.39
N GLU A 51 -8.79 -11.63 -28.64
CA GLU A 51 -8.56 -12.97 -29.15
C GLU A 51 -7.29 -13.54 -28.52
N VAL A 52 -7.45 -14.47 -27.58
CA VAL A 52 -6.29 -15.14 -26.99
C VAL A 52 -6.07 -16.46 -27.71
N ASN A 53 -4.94 -16.56 -28.41
CA ASN A 53 -4.49 -17.78 -29.08
C ASN A 53 -3.62 -18.59 -28.10
N TRP A 54 -4.21 -19.61 -27.50
CA TRP A 54 -3.48 -20.67 -26.83
C TRP A 54 -3.58 -21.92 -27.70
N ASP A 55 -2.44 -22.57 -28.02
CA ASP A 55 -2.45 -23.87 -28.71
C ASP A 55 -3.19 -23.89 -30.07
N GLY A 56 -3.11 -22.81 -30.84
CA GLY A 56 -3.85 -22.73 -32.12
C GLY A 56 -5.38 -22.72 -31.97
N HIS A 57 -5.88 -22.54 -30.75
CA HIS A 57 -7.30 -22.31 -30.45
C HIS A 57 -7.51 -20.87 -30.03
N THR A 58 -8.20 -20.13 -30.89
CA THR A 58 -8.66 -18.77 -30.62
C THR A 58 -9.86 -18.84 -29.69
N THR A 59 -9.68 -18.45 -28.43
CA THR A 59 -10.80 -18.35 -27.48
C THR A 59 -11.20 -16.89 -27.34
N ILE A 60 -12.45 -16.59 -27.68
CA ILE A 60 -13.06 -15.29 -27.36
C ILE A 60 -13.45 -15.33 -25.89
N LEU A 61 -12.77 -14.56 -25.04
CA LEU A 61 -13.15 -14.43 -23.63
C LEU A 61 -14.54 -13.78 -23.53
N GLY A 62 -15.50 -14.54 -23.02
CA GLY A 62 -16.90 -14.12 -22.91
C GLY A 62 -17.12 -13.08 -21.80
N SER A 63 -18.17 -12.28 -21.96
CA SER A 63 -18.57 -11.20 -21.03
C SER A 63 -18.74 -11.65 -19.57
N ALA A 64 -19.05 -12.93 -19.31
CA ALA A 64 -19.21 -13.50 -17.98
C ALA A 64 -17.88 -13.63 -17.19
N GLN A 65 -16.74 -13.82 -17.88
CA GLN A 65 -15.42 -13.95 -17.25
C GLN A 65 -14.87 -12.60 -16.73
N LEU A 66 -15.41 -11.48 -17.21
CA LEU A 66 -15.04 -10.11 -16.80
C LEU A 66 -15.82 -9.61 -15.59
N VAL A 67 -16.89 -10.31 -15.21
CA VAL A 67 -17.81 -9.88 -14.16
C VAL A 67 -17.11 -9.77 -12.81
N LEU A 68 -16.17 -10.66 -12.50
CA LEU A 68 -15.45 -10.60 -11.22
C LEU A 68 -14.47 -9.41 -11.17
N GLY A 69 -13.66 -9.21 -12.20
CA GLY A 69 -12.71 -8.09 -12.28
C GLY A 69 -13.41 -6.72 -12.20
N GLU A 70 -14.51 -6.55 -12.95
CA GLU A 70 -15.30 -5.32 -12.91
C GLU A 70 -15.99 -5.11 -11.56
N ARG A 71 -16.56 -6.16 -10.95
CA ARG A 71 -17.13 -6.08 -9.60
C ARG A 71 -16.07 -5.70 -8.57
N SER A 72 -14.88 -6.31 -8.63
CA SER A 72 -13.77 -5.99 -7.75
C SER A 72 -13.31 -4.53 -7.91
N LYS A 73 -13.22 -4.05 -9.15
CA LYS A 73 -12.87 -2.65 -9.45
C LYS A 73 -13.91 -1.68 -8.90
N GLN A 74 -15.19 -1.96 -9.12
CA GLN A 74 -16.27 -1.13 -8.59
C GLN A 74 -16.29 -1.15 -7.06
N ALA A 75 -16.11 -2.31 -6.43
CA ALA A 75 -16.04 -2.43 -4.98
C ALA A 75 -14.89 -1.61 -4.37
N ARG A 76 -13.70 -1.63 -5.00
CA ARG A 76 -12.57 -0.78 -4.59
C ARG A 76 -12.91 0.70 -4.70
N ARG A 77 -13.51 1.12 -5.82
CA ARG A 77 -13.93 2.52 -5.99
C ARG A 77 -14.90 2.96 -4.90
N SER A 78 -15.93 2.17 -4.61
CA SER A 78 -16.89 2.49 -3.54
C SER A 78 -16.23 2.51 -2.15
N ALA A 79 -15.25 1.65 -1.90
CA ALA A 79 -14.47 1.69 -0.66
C ALA A 79 -13.62 2.98 -0.57
N VAL A 80 -13.01 3.42 -1.67
CA VAL A 80 -12.26 4.68 -1.75
C VAL A 80 -13.17 5.89 -1.53
N GLU A 81 -14.33 5.94 -2.18
CA GLU A 81 -15.31 7.02 -2.01
C GLU A 81 -15.75 7.14 -0.55
N ARG A 82 -16.02 6.00 0.12
CA ARG A 82 -16.33 5.96 1.56
C ARG A 82 -15.15 6.42 2.42
N LEU A 83 -13.93 5.99 2.11
CA LEU A 83 -12.71 6.43 2.82
C LEU A 83 -12.54 7.95 2.71
N VAL A 84 -12.66 8.51 1.51
CA VAL A 84 -12.53 9.94 1.28
C VAL A 84 -13.60 10.73 2.00
N SER A 85 -14.86 10.26 1.99
CA SER A 85 -15.92 10.87 2.81
C SER A 85 -15.53 10.86 4.29
N ASN A 86 -15.09 9.73 4.83
CA ASN A 86 -14.67 9.63 6.23
C ASN A 86 -13.50 10.57 6.57
N ILE A 87 -12.56 10.79 5.64
CA ILE A 87 -11.46 11.76 5.84
C ILE A 87 -12.01 13.19 5.87
N LEU A 88 -12.87 13.54 4.91
CA LEU A 88 -13.41 14.88 4.73
C LEU A 88 -14.42 15.27 5.82
N ASP A 89 -15.16 14.30 6.35
CA ASP A 89 -16.15 14.49 7.41
C ASP A 89 -15.57 14.22 8.81
N GLY A 90 -14.42 13.55 8.87
CA GLY A 90 -13.76 13.17 10.12
C GLY A 90 -12.81 14.23 10.69
N PRO A 91 -12.08 13.89 11.76
CA PRO A 91 -11.20 14.82 12.47
C PRO A 91 -10.03 15.32 11.60
N MET A 92 -9.61 14.54 10.59
CA MET A 92 -8.58 14.94 9.64
C MET A 92 -8.96 16.19 8.83
N ARG A 93 -10.25 16.50 8.70
CA ARG A 93 -10.72 17.75 8.09
C ARG A 93 -10.09 18.99 8.72
N LEU A 94 -9.78 18.96 10.02
CA LEU A 94 -9.17 20.07 10.74
C LEU A 94 -7.75 20.40 10.26
N MET A 95 -7.04 19.42 9.68
CA MET A 95 -5.72 19.60 9.10
C MET A 95 -5.78 20.11 7.65
N LEU A 96 -6.96 20.17 7.05
CA LEU A 96 -7.15 20.61 5.66
C LEU A 96 -7.39 22.12 5.59
N ARG A 97 -6.92 22.73 4.50
CA ARG A 97 -7.22 24.14 4.19
C ARG A 97 -8.73 24.37 4.18
N LYS A 98 -9.17 25.48 4.80
CA LYS A 98 -10.56 25.96 4.71
C LYS A 98 -10.88 26.31 3.26
N LEU A 99 -12.05 25.91 2.80
CA LEU A 99 -12.52 26.19 1.45
C LEU A 99 -13.56 27.31 1.48
N SER A 100 -13.56 28.14 0.44
CA SER A 100 -14.35 29.36 0.39
C SER A 100 -15.61 29.23 -0.46
N SER A 101 -15.74 28.15 -1.25
CA SER A 101 -16.90 27.93 -2.11
C SER A 101 -17.33 26.46 -2.19
N PRO A 102 -18.63 26.18 -2.44
CA PRO A 102 -19.11 24.82 -2.69
C PRO A 102 -18.38 24.11 -3.84
N LYS A 103 -18.07 24.86 -4.92
CA LYS A 103 -17.33 24.32 -6.07
C LYS A 103 -15.93 23.81 -5.68
N GLU A 104 -15.24 24.47 -4.77
CA GLU A 104 -13.95 23.99 -4.25
C GLU A 104 -14.11 22.71 -3.42
N VAL A 105 -15.22 22.58 -2.66
CA VAL A 105 -15.52 21.38 -1.86
C VAL A 105 -15.67 20.18 -2.77
N ASP A 106 -16.47 20.30 -3.82
CA ASP A 106 -16.69 19.24 -4.81
C ASP A 106 -15.38 18.88 -5.54
N GLN A 107 -14.61 19.90 -5.94
CA GLN A 107 -13.34 19.69 -6.61
C GLN A 107 -12.32 18.95 -5.72
N ARG A 108 -12.24 19.31 -4.43
CA ARG A 108 -11.37 18.60 -3.47
C ARG A 108 -11.78 17.14 -3.33
N SER A 109 -13.08 16.87 -3.17
CA SER A 109 -13.59 15.51 -3.05
C SER A 109 -13.22 14.69 -4.29
N LYS A 110 -13.46 15.24 -5.49
CA LYS A 110 -13.11 14.59 -6.76
C LYS A 110 -11.61 14.29 -6.88
N ILE A 111 -10.74 15.24 -6.53
CA ILE A 111 -9.28 15.05 -6.57
C ILE A 111 -8.86 13.96 -5.59
N MET A 112 -9.38 13.98 -4.35
CA MET A 112 -9.03 12.97 -3.36
C MET A 112 -9.48 11.57 -3.79
N VAL A 113 -10.71 11.43 -4.27
CA VAL A 113 -11.20 10.15 -4.82
C VAL A 113 -10.31 9.67 -5.96
N ASP A 114 -9.93 10.55 -6.89
CA ASP A 114 -9.04 10.19 -8.00
C ASP A 114 -7.66 9.71 -7.52
N VAL A 115 -7.03 10.45 -6.60
CA VAL A 115 -5.73 10.06 -6.02
C VAL A 115 -5.83 8.69 -5.34
N TYR A 116 -6.82 8.49 -4.47
CA TYR A 116 -6.97 7.22 -3.75
C TYR A 116 -7.38 6.06 -4.67
N CYS A 117 -8.12 6.31 -5.75
CA CYS A 117 -8.40 5.30 -6.77
C CYS A 117 -7.11 4.85 -7.47
N ARG A 118 -6.24 5.77 -7.87
CA ARG A 118 -4.92 5.43 -8.45
C ARG A 118 -4.07 4.64 -7.45
N MET A 119 -4.08 5.02 -6.18
CA MET A 119 -3.37 4.28 -5.13
C MET A 119 -3.95 2.88 -4.93
N ALA A 120 -5.27 2.71 -4.97
CA ALA A 120 -5.92 1.40 -4.87
C ALA A 120 -5.58 0.49 -6.06
N GLU A 121 -5.48 1.04 -7.26
CA GLU A 121 -5.02 0.30 -8.45
C GLU A 121 -3.55 -0.09 -8.33
N LEU A 122 -2.68 0.82 -7.89
CA LEU A 122 -1.27 0.51 -7.64
C LEU A 122 -1.12 -0.58 -6.58
N ALA A 123 -1.81 -0.45 -5.45
CA ALA A 123 -1.81 -1.45 -4.39
C ALA A 123 -2.26 -2.82 -4.93
N THR A 124 -3.30 -2.86 -5.78
CA THR A 124 -3.74 -4.11 -6.41
C THR A 124 -2.63 -4.75 -7.25
N ARG A 125 -1.85 -3.95 -7.99
CA ARG A 125 -0.71 -4.45 -8.78
C ARG A 125 0.43 -4.95 -7.90
N CYS A 126 0.82 -4.19 -6.87
CA CYS A 126 1.83 -4.62 -5.90
C CYS A 126 1.41 -5.94 -5.21
N TRP A 127 0.14 -6.08 -4.87
CA TRP A 127 -0.44 -7.30 -4.28
C TRP A 127 -0.71 -8.41 -5.31
N ALA A 128 -0.48 -8.17 -6.59
CA ALA A 128 -0.50 -9.18 -7.65
C ALA A 128 0.91 -9.70 -7.99
N GLU A 129 1.95 -9.13 -7.36
CA GLU A 129 3.32 -9.64 -7.46
C GLU A 129 3.54 -10.79 -6.50
N ARG A 130 4.42 -11.73 -6.89
CA ARG A 130 4.83 -12.89 -6.07
C ARG A 130 5.76 -12.50 -4.94
N GLN A 131 6.48 -11.40 -5.11
CA GLN A 131 7.30 -10.82 -4.07
C GLN A 131 6.40 -10.07 -3.09
N ARG A 132 6.84 -10.00 -1.83
CA ARG A 132 6.13 -9.24 -0.82
C ARG A 132 6.73 -7.85 -0.69
N TRP A 133 5.86 -6.85 -0.75
CA TRP A 133 6.21 -5.49 -0.35
C TRP A 133 6.22 -5.39 1.19
N ASP A 134 7.37 -5.11 1.77
CA ASP A 134 7.52 -4.79 3.19
C ASP A 134 7.77 -3.27 3.34
N ILE A 135 6.85 -2.64 4.06
CA ILE A 135 6.87 -1.21 4.35
C ILE A 135 7.40 -1.07 5.78
N ARG A 136 8.54 -0.39 5.94
CA ARG A 136 9.18 -0.18 7.24
C ARG A 136 9.04 1.27 7.66
N GLY A 137 8.15 1.49 8.63
CA GLY A 137 7.88 2.79 9.23
C GLY A 137 8.77 3.05 10.43
N LEU A 138 8.35 4.01 11.26
CA LEU A 138 9.09 4.47 12.43
C LEU A 138 9.45 3.34 13.41
N ASP A 139 8.60 2.33 13.53
CA ASP A 139 8.76 1.16 14.40
C ASP A 139 9.90 0.22 13.97
N LYS A 140 10.38 0.34 12.73
CA LYS A 140 11.37 -0.57 12.12
C LYS A 140 12.63 0.16 11.64
N VAL A 141 12.78 1.44 11.97
CA VAL A 141 13.98 2.22 11.66
C VAL A 141 14.80 2.46 12.91
N ASP A 142 16.11 2.41 12.76
CA ASP A 142 17.05 2.77 13.83
C ASP A 142 17.35 4.28 13.79
N ARG A 143 18.24 4.73 14.66
CA ARG A 143 18.86 6.05 14.64
C ARG A 143 19.44 6.36 13.26
N PHE A 144 19.29 7.62 12.86
CA PHE A 144 19.82 8.09 11.59
C PHE A 144 21.35 8.10 11.61
N HIS A 145 21.96 7.63 10.53
CA HIS A 145 23.39 7.79 10.29
C HIS A 145 23.59 8.13 8.81
N TRP A 146 24.51 9.03 8.49
CA TRP A 146 24.79 9.42 7.09
C TRP A 146 25.31 8.28 6.23
N VAL A 147 26.11 7.41 6.87
CA VAL A 147 26.66 6.21 6.23
C VAL A 147 25.59 5.13 6.04
N SER A 148 24.45 5.23 6.74
CA SER A 148 23.36 4.28 6.57
C SER A 148 22.77 4.39 5.17
N GLU A 149 22.77 3.28 4.44
CA GLU A 149 22.19 3.22 3.10
C GLU A 149 20.66 3.18 3.13
N THR A 150 20.01 3.21 4.29
CA THR A 150 18.58 2.92 4.42
C THR A 150 17.70 4.16 4.58
N LEU A 151 18.28 5.28 5.03
CA LEU A 151 17.55 6.51 5.36
C LEU A 151 18.23 7.72 4.70
N ASP A 152 17.41 8.67 4.25
CA ASP A 152 17.83 10.02 3.89
C ASP A 152 17.11 11.04 4.79
N LEU A 153 17.75 12.19 5.04
CA LEU A 153 17.11 13.29 5.77
C LEU A 153 16.11 14.04 4.89
N HIS A 154 15.00 14.42 5.49
CA HIS A 154 14.00 15.26 4.85
C HIS A 154 14.57 16.67 4.60
N PHE A 155 14.29 17.24 3.42
CA PHE A 155 14.82 18.54 3.00
C PHE A 155 14.51 19.70 3.96
N LEU A 156 13.44 19.57 4.75
CA LEU A 156 13.05 20.57 5.76
C LEU A 156 14.07 20.74 6.90
N GLN A 157 14.92 19.74 7.14
CA GLN A 157 15.98 19.87 8.15
C GLN A 157 17.17 20.69 7.66
N MET A 158 17.17 21.11 6.38
CA MET A 158 18.17 21.97 5.75
C MET A 158 19.61 21.54 6.07
N ALA A 159 19.81 20.22 6.17
CA ALA A 159 21.08 19.62 6.52
C ALA A 159 22.07 19.77 5.36
N THR A 160 23.32 20.10 5.68
CA THR A 160 24.40 19.93 4.71
C THR A 160 24.72 18.43 4.62
N LYS A 161 25.10 17.95 3.43
CA LYS A 161 25.46 16.54 3.26
C LYS A 161 26.60 16.18 4.23
N ASP A 162 26.46 15.03 4.89
CA ASP A 162 27.45 14.48 5.82
C ASP A 162 27.68 15.38 7.07
N ASP A 163 26.72 16.21 7.44
CA ASP A 163 26.80 17.06 8.64
C ASP A 163 26.73 16.20 9.92
N PRO A 164 27.82 16.09 10.70
CA PRO A 164 27.95 15.12 11.79
C PRO A 164 26.94 15.33 12.92
N LYS A 165 26.32 16.52 13.02
CA LYS A 165 25.35 16.82 14.09
C LYS A 165 24.08 15.96 14.05
N PHE A 166 23.75 15.42 12.87
CA PHE A 166 22.58 14.55 12.70
C PHE A 166 22.91 13.06 12.91
N ASP A 167 24.19 12.70 12.92
CA ASP A 167 24.61 11.30 13.02
C ASP A 167 24.29 10.73 14.42
N GLY A 168 23.72 9.53 14.45
CA GLY A 168 23.25 8.88 15.67
C GLY A 168 21.98 9.50 16.27
N LYS A 169 21.32 10.49 15.65
CA LYS A 169 20.10 11.10 16.19
C LYS A 169 18.88 10.19 16.05
N ALA A 170 17.95 10.31 17.00
CA ALA A 170 16.71 9.55 16.96
C ALA A 170 15.84 10.02 15.78
N VAL A 171 15.26 9.07 15.04
CA VAL A 171 14.25 9.37 14.02
C VAL A 171 12.95 9.69 14.73
N LEU A 172 12.38 10.86 14.45
CA LEU A 172 11.11 11.32 15.04
C LEU A 172 9.93 11.00 14.13
N VAL A 173 10.12 11.18 12.83
CA VAL A 173 9.08 10.96 11.82
C VAL A 173 9.68 10.30 10.59
N VAL A 174 9.01 9.28 10.07
CA VAL A 174 9.30 8.70 8.76
C VAL A 174 8.25 9.25 7.78
N VAL A 175 8.67 10.20 6.93
CA VAL A 175 7.80 10.88 5.96
C VAL A 175 7.52 9.97 4.77
N GLN A 176 8.56 9.32 4.26
CA GLN A 176 8.45 8.23 3.29
C GLN A 176 8.99 6.96 3.95
N PRO A 177 8.20 5.87 4.01
CA PRO A 177 8.68 4.63 4.58
C PRO A 177 9.78 3.99 3.72
N LEU A 178 10.63 3.20 4.36
CA LEU A 178 11.56 2.34 3.63
C LEU A 178 10.76 1.23 2.96
N LEU A 179 11.10 0.93 1.72
CA LEU A 179 10.41 -0.09 0.94
C LEU A 179 11.37 -1.22 0.59
N TYR A 180 10.96 -2.44 0.92
CA TYR A 180 11.65 -3.66 0.58
C TYR A 180 10.75 -4.58 -0.25
N LEU A 181 11.37 -5.32 -1.17
CA LEU A 181 10.79 -6.50 -1.78
C LEU A 181 11.43 -7.73 -1.16
N CYS A 182 10.63 -8.51 -0.44
CA CYS A 182 11.03 -9.80 0.14
C CYS A 182 10.65 -10.92 -0.83
N GLY A 183 11.54 -11.89 -1.01
CA GLY A 183 11.31 -13.02 -1.91
C GLY A 183 12.04 -12.89 -3.25
N GLY A 184 12.84 -13.89 -3.60
CA GLY A 184 13.48 -14.01 -4.92
C GLY A 184 12.56 -14.59 -6.01
N LEU A 185 13.07 -14.69 -7.25
CA LEU A 185 12.37 -15.31 -8.39
C LEU A 185 11.94 -16.76 -8.10
N ASP A 186 12.72 -17.46 -7.28
CA ASP A 186 12.48 -18.85 -6.87
C ASP A 186 11.74 -18.96 -5.52
N LEU A 187 11.01 -17.91 -5.10
CA LEU A 187 10.25 -17.87 -3.84
C LEU A 187 11.11 -18.06 -2.59
N GLN A 188 12.37 -17.61 -2.65
CA GLN A 188 13.29 -17.61 -1.52
C GLN A 188 13.10 -16.33 -0.71
N PHE A 189 12.41 -16.42 0.43
CA PHE A 189 12.03 -15.27 1.28
C PHE A 189 13.08 -14.89 2.34
N ASN A 190 14.27 -15.47 2.28
CA ASN A 190 15.43 -15.07 3.08
C ASN A 190 16.19 -13.87 2.49
N TYR A 191 15.71 -13.29 1.38
CA TYR A 191 16.34 -12.18 0.70
C TYR A 191 15.40 -10.97 0.64
N ASP A 192 15.90 -9.86 1.17
CA ASP A 192 15.24 -8.55 1.18
C ASP A 192 16.00 -7.60 0.24
N ARG A 193 15.33 -7.16 -0.82
CA ARG A 193 15.86 -6.13 -1.71
C ARG A 193 15.27 -4.78 -1.36
N MET A 194 16.12 -3.84 -0.95
CA MET A 194 15.67 -2.45 -0.78
C MET A 194 15.32 -1.84 -2.15
N ILE A 195 14.12 -1.29 -2.26
CA ILE A 195 13.61 -0.64 -3.47
C ILE A 195 13.62 0.88 -3.31
N ALA A 196 13.37 1.38 -2.11
CA ALA A 196 13.46 2.79 -1.81
C ALA A 196 13.93 3.00 -0.36
N LYS A 197 14.83 3.98 -0.20
CA LYS A 197 15.20 4.49 1.11
C LYS A 197 14.01 5.20 1.77
N GLY A 198 14.08 5.26 3.10
CA GLY A 198 13.17 6.06 3.89
C GLY A 198 13.58 7.52 3.88
N LEU A 199 12.60 8.41 3.96
CA LEU A 199 12.84 9.84 4.17
C LEU A 199 12.40 10.19 5.59
N ALA A 200 13.33 10.66 6.40
CA ALA A 200 13.13 10.83 7.84
C ALA A 200 13.36 12.26 8.32
N ILE A 201 12.65 12.64 9.37
CA ILE A 201 12.94 13.80 10.20
C ILE A 201 13.51 13.28 11.52
N VAL A 202 14.69 13.77 11.90
CA VAL A 202 15.39 13.38 13.13
C VAL A 202 15.32 14.46 14.20
N GLU A 203 15.68 14.10 15.42
CA GLU A 203 15.82 15.02 16.55
C GLU A 203 16.72 16.21 16.22
N ASP A 204 16.35 17.39 16.72
CA ASP A 204 17.11 18.60 16.51
C ASP A 204 18.51 18.44 17.14
N PRO A 205 19.59 18.70 16.39
CA PRO A 205 20.94 18.67 16.95
C PRO A 205 21.13 19.65 18.13
N ASP A 206 20.42 20.77 18.15
CA ASP A 206 20.63 21.87 19.10
C ASP A 206 19.71 21.81 20.34
N SER A 207 18.89 20.77 20.48
CA SER A 207 17.88 20.66 21.56
C SER A 207 18.37 20.02 22.87
N THR A 208 19.69 20.05 23.15
CA THR A 208 20.29 19.58 24.42
C THR A 208 21.00 20.68 25.19
#